data_AF-A0A382FIA1-F1
#
_entry.id   AF-A0A382FIA1-F1
#
_cell.length_a   1.000
_cell.length_b   1.000
_cell.length_c   1.000
_cell.angle_alpha   90.00
_cell.angle_beta   90.00
_cell.angle_gamma   90.00
#
_symmetry.space_group_name_H-M   'P 1'
#
loop_
_entity.id
_entity.type
_entity.pdbx_description
1 polymer ?
#
loop_
_entity_poly.entity_id
_entity_poly.type
_entity_poly.pdbx_seq_one_letter_code
_entity_poly.pdbx_strand_id
1 'polypeptide(L)'
;MEILQKIRGVISRLDHALAHSDESRPPVTLLFYEERIAEAIASLRGVLNDPEYSEFDPDQEILECVICSGQIEHKRSPDGEVYWTTGNNAEPIGDGRCCESCNTSVVIPA
;
A
#
# COMPACT_ATOMS: atom_id res chain seq x y z
N MET A 1 13.46 -7.94 7.97
CA MET A 1 12.69 -8.54 9.09
C MET A 1 12.68 -7.71 10.39
N GLU A 2 13.73 -6.96 10.73
CA GLU A 2 13.83 -6.25 12.02
C GLU A 2 12.84 -5.09 12.21
N ILE A 3 12.53 -4.36 11.13
CA ILE A 3 11.59 -3.22 11.14
C ILE A 3 10.14 -3.68 11.40
N LEU A 4 9.72 -4.78 10.78
CA LEU A 4 8.38 -5.34 10.97
C LEU A 4 8.15 -5.82 12.41
N GLN A 5 9.17 -6.39 13.05
CA GLN A 5 9.12 -6.76 14.46
C GLN A 5 9.01 -5.53 15.38
N LYS A 6 9.73 -4.45 15.05
CA LYS A 6 9.62 -3.17 15.77
C LYS A 6 8.22 -2.57 15.65
N ILE A 7 7.64 -2.58 14.45
CA ILE A 7 6.27 -2.08 14.20
C ILE A 7 5.23 -2.90 14.98
N ARG A 8 5.29 -4.24 14.91
CA ARG A 8 4.40 -5.13 15.70
C ARG A 8 4.51 -4.87 17.20
N GLY A 9 5.72 -4.62 17.70
CA GLY A 9 5.97 -4.30 19.10
C GLY A 9 5.44 -2.92 19.53
N VAL A 10 5.31 -1.97 18.61
CA VAL A 10 4.67 -0.66 18.88
C VAL A 10 3.14 -0.83 18.94
N ILE A 11 2.56 -1.57 18.00
CA ILE A 11 1.12 -1.85 17.95
C ILE A 11 0.64 -2.57 19.22
N SER A 12 1.34 -3.64 19.63
CA SER A 12 0.99 -4.39 20.85
C SER A 12 1.02 -3.54 22.12
N ARG A 13 1.93 -2.56 22.20
CA ARG A 13 2.02 -1.63 23.34
C ARG A 13 0.87 -0.63 23.36
N LEU A 14 0.42 -0.17 22.19
CA LEU A 14 -0.73 0.73 22.06
C LEU A 14 -2.02 0.00 22.42
N ASP A 15 -2.23 -1.22 21.92
CA ASP A 15 -3.39 -2.05 22.28
C ASP A 15 -3.44 -2.32 23.79
N HIS A 16 -2.29 -2.60 24.42
CA HIS A 16 -2.20 -2.77 25.88
C HIS A 16 -2.54 -1.48 26.63
N ALA A 17 -2.03 -0.33 26.18
CA ALA A 17 -2.32 0.96 26.81
C ALA A 17 -3.81 1.32 26.74
N LEU A 18 -4.46 1.02 25.61
CA LEU A 18 -5.91 1.17 25.42
C LEU A 18 -6.72 0.20 26.29
N ALA A 19 -6.24 -1.02 26.49
CA ALA A 19 -6.94 -2.01 27.32
C ALA A 19 -6.85 -1.73 28.84
N HIS A 20 -5.92 -0.87 29.27
CA HIS A 20 -5.66 -0.54 30.67
C HIS A 20 -5.88 0.95 30.98
N SER A 21 -6.53 1.71 30.10
CA SER A 21 -6.99 3.06 30.43
C SER A 21 -8.16 2.94 31.42
N ASP A 22 -7.83 3.06 32.70
CA ASP A 22 -8.76 3.01 33.83
C ASP A 22 -9.91 4.02 33.67
N GLU A 23 -11.10 3.57 34.06
CA GLU A 23 -12.44 4.17 33.90
C GLU A 23 -12.65 5.45 34.77
N SER A 24 -11.58 6.01 35.32
CA SER A 24 -11.56 7.21 36.16
C SER A 24 -11.24 8.49 35.36
N ARG A 25 -12.06 8.74 34.32
CA ARG A 25 -12.26 9.98 33.54
C ARG A 25 -11.04 10.91 33.39
N PRO A 26 -10.35 10.90 32.23
CA PRO A 26 -9.37 11.92 31.94
C PRO A 26 -10.02 13.28 31.55
N PRO A 27 -9.28 14.40 31.64
CA PRO A 27 -9.77 15.72 31.22
C PRO A 27 -10.23 15.67 29.76
N VAL A 28 -11.24 16.47 29.40
CA VAL A 28 -11.94 16.52 28.10
C VAL A 28 -11.01 16.60 26.87
N THR A 29 -9.73 16.93 27.07
CA THR A 29 -8.66 16.91 26.06
C THR A 29 -8.17 15.52 25.64
N LEU A 30 -8.50 14.43 26.36
CA LEU A 30 -8.08 13.06 26.05
C LEU A 30 -9.09 12.25 25.22
N LEU A 31 -10.37 12.63 25.22
CA LEU A 31 -11.41 11.98 24.40
C LEU A 31 -11.14 12.14 22.90
N PHE A 32 -10.62 13.29 22.49
CA PHE A 32 -10.19 13.55 21.11
C PHE A 32 -8.89 12.82 20.73
N TYR A 33 -8.12 12.34 21.71
CA TYR A 33 -6.87 11.60 21.46
C TYR A 33 -7.17 10.13 21.22
N GLU A 34 -8.05 9.52 22.02
CA GLU A 34 -8.44 8.12 21.87
C GLU A 34 -9.23 7.87 20.58
N GLU A 35 -10.15 8.77 20.20
CA GLU A 35 -10.86 8.68 18.92
C GLU A 35 -9.90 8.76 17.73
N ARG A 36 -8.95 9.71 17.75
CA ARG A 36 -7.97 9.89 16.67
C ARG A 36 -6.96 8.75 16.59
N ILE A 37 -6.58 8.17 17.72
CA ILE A 37 -5.73 6.98 17.76
C ILE A 37 -6.49 5.76 17.25
N ALA A 38 -7.76 5.58 17.63
CA ALA A 38 -8.61 4.51 17.12
C ALA A 38 -8.82 4.61 15.60
N GLU A 39 -9.05 5.82 15.07
CA GLU A 39 -9.12 6.08 13.63
C GLU A 39 -7.81 5.78 12.90
N ALA A 40 -6.67 6.20 13.46
CA ALA A 40 -5.36 5.91 12.89
C ALA A 40 -5.08 4.40 12.91
N ILE A 41 -5.44 3.70 13.98
CA ILE A 41 -5.32 2.24 14.09
C ILE A 41 -6.26 1.54 13.11
N ALA A 42 -7.51 2.00 12.96
CA ALA A 42 -8.46 1.44 12.00
C ALA A 42 -8.00 1.66 10.55
N SER A 43 -7.45 2.83 10.25
CA SER A 43 -6.86 3.15 8.95
C SER A 43 -5.63 2.28 8.66
N LEU A 44 -4.72 2.13 9.63
CA LEU A 44 -3.56 1.23 9.52
C LEU A 44 -3.98 -0.24 9.42
N ARG A 45 -4.97 -0.68 10.19
CA ARG A 45 -5.55 -2.03 10.08
C ARG A 45 -6.23 -2.23 8.73
N GLY A 46 -6.86 -1.20 8.16
CA GLY A 46 -7.39 -1.22 6.80
C GLY A 46 -6.28 -1.45 5.77
N VAL A 47 -5.20 -0.68 5.86
CA VAL A 47 -4.01 -0.86 5.00
C VAL A 47 -3.37 -2.24 5.19
N LEU A 48 -3.27 -2.73 6.42
CA LEU A 48 -2.65 -4.03 6.73
C LEU A 48 -3.54 -5.24 6.41
N ASN A 49 -4.85 -5.07 6.37
CA ASN A 49 -5.83 -6.11 6.03
C ASN A 49 -6.34 -6.00 4.59
N ASP A 50 -5.83 -5.02 3.81
CA ASP A 50 -6.10 -4.96 2.39
C ASP A 50 -5.36 -6.14 1.72
N PRO A 51 -6.07 -7.06 1.05
CA PRO A 51 -5.42 -8.16 0.33
C PRO A 51 -4.42 -7.64 -0.72
N GLU A 52 -4.56 -6.41 -1.21
CA GLU A 52 -3.59 -5.74 -2.09
C GLU A 52 -2.23 -5.51 -1.41
N TYR A 53 -2.20 -5.36 -0.07
CA TYR A 53 -0.99 -5.07 0.72
C TYR A 53 -0.39 -6.31 1.42
N SER A 54 -1.12 -7.42 1.47
CA SER A 54 -0.68 -8.66 2.14
C SER A 54 0.40 -9.44 1.36
N GLU A 55 0.54 -9.16 0.06
CA GLU A 55 1.55 -9.71 -0.85
C GLU A 55 2.69 -8.71 -1.12
N PHE A 56 2.87 -7.72 -0.23
CA PHE A 56 3.95 -6.75 -0.35
C PHE A 56 5.31 -7.47 -0.23
N ASP A 57 5.90 -7.81 -1.37
CA ASP A 57 7.28 -8.24 -1.50
C ASP A 57 8.19 -7.00 -1.37
N PRO A 58 8.90 -6.84 -0.24
CA PRO A 58 9.73 -5.67 0.02
C PRO A 58 10.93 -5.57 -0.94
N ASP A 59 11.26 -6.64 -1.66
CA ASP A 59 12.37 -6.69 -2.62
C ASP A 59 11.88 -6.42 -4.06
N GLN A 60 10.58 -6.16 -4.26
CA GLN A 60 10.02 -5.96 -5.58
C GLN A 60 10.29 -4.56 -6.13
N GLU A 61 10.90 -4.50 -7.32
CA GLU A 61 11.22 -3.27 -8.01
C GLU A 61 9.95 -2.60 -8.55
N ILE A 62 9.72 -1.34 -8.16
CA ILE A 62 8.64 -0.51 -8.70
C ILE A 62 9.14 0.12 -10.00
N LEU A 63 8.54 -0.28 -11.13
CA LEU A 63 8.87 0.25 -12.45
C LEU A 63 7.99 1.44 -12.82
N GLU A 64 8.61 2.44 -13.45
CA GLU A 64 7.92 3.63 -13.94
C GLU A 64 7.74 3.58 -15.47
N CYS A 65 6.59 4.07 -15.92
CA CYS A 65 6.25 4.21 -17.33
C CYS A 65 7.09 5.31 -17.97
N VAL A 66 7.80 5.00 -19.06
CA VAL A 66 8.65 5.98 -19.75
C VAL A 66 7.88 7.11 -20.45
N ILE A 67 6.55 6.96 -20.60
CA ILE A 67 5.69 7.92 -21.32
C ILE A 67 5.01 8.90 -20.35
N CYS A 68 4.46 8.40 -19.24
CA CYS A 68 3.70 9.23 -18.29
C CYS A 68 4.35 9.35 -16.91
N SER A 69 5.48 8.66 -16.68
CA SER A 69 6.16 8.57 -15.38
C SER A 69 5.30 8.03 -14.24
N GLY A 70 4.15 7.43 -14.55
CA GLY A 70 3.32 6.70 -13.58
C GLY A 70 3.86 5.30 -13.31
N GLN A 71 3.48 4.71 -12.18
CA GLN A 71 3.83 3.33 -11.85
C GLN A 71 3.23 2.35 -12.89
N ILE A 72 4.02 1.37 -13.29
CA ILE A 72 3.56 0.28 -14.15
C ILE A 72 2.76 -0.72 -13.32
N GLU A 73 1.57 -1.06 -13.80
CA GLU A 73 0.68 -2.00 -13.14
C GLU A 73 1.14 -3.45 -13.31
N HIS A 74 0.94 -4.28 -12.27
CA HIS A 74 1.08 -5.73 -12.43
C HIS A 74 -0.17 -6.31 -13.05
N LYS A 75 0.02 -7.23 -14.00
CA LYS A 75 -1.09 -8.01 -14.53
C LYS A 75 -1.30 -9.25 -13.66
N ARG A 76 -2.56 -9.46 -13.28
CA ARG A 76 -3.00 -10.55 -12.41
C ARG A 76 -4.00 -11.45 -13.13
N SER A 77 -3.95 -12.74 -12.81
CA SER A 77 -4.96 -13.71 -13.26
C SER A 77 -6.32 -13.40 -12.60
N PRO A 78 -7.44 -14.01 -13.06
CA PRO A 78 -8.73 -13.88 -12.39
C PRO A 78 -8.71 -14.34 -10.92
N ASP A 79 -7.81 -15.25 -10.58
CA ASP A 79 -7.63 -15.78 -9.22
C ASP A 79 -6.72 -14.88 -8.35
N GLY A 80 -6.21 -13.76 -8.91
CA GLY A 80 -5.41 -12.75 -8.21
C GLY A 80 -3.89 -12.92 -8.32
N GLU A 81 -3.41 -14.03 -8.88
CA GLU A 81 -1.98 -14.31 -9.00
C GLU A 81 -1.29 -13.38 -10.00
N VAL A 82 -0.17 -12.76 -9.59
CA VAL A 82 0.65 -11.92 -10.48
C VAL A 82 1.35 -12.79 -11.53
N TYR A 83 1.17 -12.46 -12.81
CA TYR A 83 1.85 -13.16 -13.91
C TYR A 83 2.76 -12.25 -14.76
N TRP A 84 2.67 -10.92 -14.62
CA TRP A 84 3.51 -9.97 -15.36
C TRP A 84 3.71 -8.68 -14.59
N THR A 85 4.95 -8.24 -14.41
CA THR A 85 5.29 -7.04 -13.61
C THR A 85 6.06 -5.97 -14.37
N THR A 86 6.51 -6.26 -15.59
CA THR A 86 7.50 -5.40 -16.28
C THR A 86 6.89 -4.35 -17.23
N GLY A 87 5.57 -4.34 -17.41
CA GLY A 87 4.87 -3.42 -18.31
C GLY A 87 4.92 -3.81 -19.78
N ASN A 88 4.31 -2.99 -20.64
CA ASN A 88 4.25 -3.21 -22.09
C ASN A 88 5.46 -2.59 -22.80
N ASN A 89 5.69 -2.93 -24.07
CA ASN A 89 6.70 -2.24 -24.88
C ASN A 89 6.27 -0.79 -25.14
N ALA A 90 7.17 0.17 -24.95
CA ALA A 90 6.89 1.58 -25.22
C ALA A 90 7.26 2.00 -26.66
N GLU A 91 7.93 1.15 -27.43
CA GLU A 91 8.34 1.47 -28.80
C GLU A 91 7.14 1.59 -29.75
N PRO A 92 7.16 2.56 -30.69
CA PRO A 92 8.25 3.49 -30.99
C PRO A 92 8.18 4.83 -30.24
N ILE A 93 7.25 4.98 -29.28
CA ILE A 93 6.99 6.25 -28.59
C ILE A 93 8.12 6.60 -27.61
N GLY A 94 8.72 5.60 -26.98
CA GLY A 94 9.89 5.79 -26.11
C GLY A 94 10.69 4.51 -25.90
N ASP A 95 11.94 4.67 -25.47
CA ASP A 95 12.85 3.57 -25.18
C ASP A 95 12.57 3.00 -23.78
N GLY A 96 11.91 1.84 -23.71
CA GLY A 96 11.68 1.13 -22.45
C GLY A 96 10.29 0.52 -22.31
N ARG A 97 9.73 0.60 -21.10
CA ARG A 97 8.44 -0.01 -20.72
C ARG A 97 7.38 1.04 -20.41
N CYS A 98 6.12 0.72 -20.73
CA CYS A 98 4.98 1.60 -20.45
C CYS A 98 3.83 0.88 -19.74
N CYS A 99 2.97 1.67 -19.07
CA CYS A 99 1.74 1.18 -18.45
C CYS A 99 0.70 0.78 -19.50
N GLU A 100 -0.35 0.08 -19.08
CA GLU A 100 -1.42 -0.38 -19.99
C GLU A 100 -2.17 0.78 -20.66
N SER A 101 -2.41 1.85 -19.91
CA SER A 101 -3.08 3.04 -20.43
C SER A 101 -2.28 3.69 -21.56
N CYS A 102 -0.96 3.89 -21.39
CA CYS A 102 -0.11 4.46 -22.44
C CYS A 102 0.06 3.50 -23.62
N ASN A 103 0.19 2.20 -23.36
CA ASN A 103 0.26 1.21 -24.41
C ASN A 103 -0.96 1.27 -25.34
N THR A 104 -2.17 1.30 -24.76
CA THR A 104 -3.43 1.26 -25.53
C THR A 104 -3.79 2.59 -26.18
N SER A 105 -3.47 3.72 -25.55
CA SER A 105 -3.88 5.05 -26.03
C SER A 105 -2.80 5.82 -26.79
N VAL A 106 -1.52 5.46 -26.63
CA VAL A 106 -0.37 6.21 -27.19
C VAL A 106 0.52 5.34 -28.08
N VAL A 107 0.80 4.09 -27.68
CA VAL A 107 1.73 3.20 -28.41
C VAL A 107 1.06 2.45 -29.56
N ILE A 108 -0.10 1.83 -29.29
CA ILE A 108 -0.87 1.03 -30.26
C ILE A 108 -1.81 1.83 -31.21
N PRO A 109 -2.13 3.14 -31.03
CA PRO A 109 -3.29 3.70 -31.70
C PRO A 109 -3.19 3.61 -33.23
N ALA A 110 -4.34 3.23 -33.79
CA ALA A 110 -4.60 2.71 -35.13
C ALA A 110 -4.37 3.69 -36.30
#